data_AF-A8Y270-F1
#
_entry.id   AF-A8Y270-F1
#
_cell.length_a   1.000
_cell.length_b   1.000
_cell.length_c   1.000
_cell.angle_alpha   90.00
_cell.angle_beta   90.00
_cell.angle_gamma   90.00
#
_symmetry.space_group_name_H-M   'P 1'
#
loop_
_entity.id
_entity.type
_entity.pdbx_description
1 polymer ?
#
loop_
_entity_poly.entity_id
_entity_poly.type
_entity_poly.pdbx_seq_one_letter_code
_entity_poly.pdbx_strand_id
1 'polypeptide(L)'
;MKFSILVAFFLVVLAAGAPTSTSEVKQESWSDNHGPCSSYSSDVNGVKTSVNTCTREVTWKLRHNDDCNISTYYKKTVTIVPETSTEPFNGVAQCTKTPCDATEKITVDCATAFGEKLSQIE
;
A
#
# COMPACT_ATOMS: atom_id res chain seq x y z
N MET A 1 -42.66 -60.89 38.23
CA MET A 1 -41.24 -60.52 38.41
C MET A 1 -40.42 -61.09 37.26
N LYS A 2 -39.82 -60.23 36.43
CA LYS A 2 -38.73 -60.57 35.52
C LYS A 2 -37.90 -59.30 35.35
N PHE A 3 -36.69 -59.32 35.92
CA PHE A 3 -35.68 -58.28 35.81
C PHE A 3 -34.97 -58.44 34.47
N SER A 4 -34.97 -57.41 33.63
CA SER A 4 -34.09 -57.33 32.46
C SER A 4 -33.02 -56.29 32.76
N ILE A 5 -31.77 -56.75 32.86
CA ILE A 5 -30.57 -55.96 33.13
C ILE A 5 -30.00 -55.43 31.80
N LEU A 6 -29.65 -54.14 31.86
CA LEU A 6 -28.85 -53.28 30.96
C LEU A 6 -27.71 -53.94 30.18
N VAL A 7 -27.46 -53.42 28.96
CA VAL A 7 -26.11 -52.93 28.57
C VAL A 7 -26.28 -51.70 27.66
N ALA A 8 -25.96 -50.51 28.17
CA ALA A 8 -25.81 -49.29 27.39
C ALA A 8 -24.34 -49.14 26.98
N PHE A 9 -24.04 -49.24 25.69
CA PHE A 9 -22.73 -48.92 25.14
C PHE A 9 -22.62 -47.39 24.98
N PHE A 10 -21.94 -46.72 25.92
CA PHE A 10 -21.46 -45.36 25.71
C PHE A 10 -20.15 -45.43 24.93
N LEU A 11 -20.21 -45.11 23.64
CA LEU A 11 -19.03 -44.80 22.84
C LEU A 11 -18.51 -43.43 23.27
N VAL A 12 -17.45 -43.42 24.09
CA VAL A 12 -16.66 -42.21 24.32
C VAL A 12 -15.80 -42.00 23.08
N VAL A 13 -16.25 -41.13 22.18
CA VAL A 13 -15.43 -40.64 21.08
C VAL A 13 -14.44 -39.65 21.67
N LEU A 14 -13.19 -40.10 21.86
CA LEU A 14 -12.05 -39.21 22.04
C LEU A 14 -11.84 -38.44 20.73
N ALA A 15 -12.48 -37.27 20.63
CA ALA A 15 -12.09 -36.29 19.64
C ALA A 15 -10.69 -35.80 20.02
N ALA A 16 -9.66 -36.37 19.38
CA ALA A 16 -8.34 -35.76 19.36
C ALA A 16 -8.52 -34.36 18.78
N GLY A 17 -8.36 -33.32 19.62
CA GLY A 17 -8.28 -31.95 19.16
C GLY A 17 -7.07 -31.83 18.25
N ALA A 18 -7.29 -31.93 16.93
CA ALA A 18 -6.29 -31.52 15.97
C ALA A 18 -5.94 -30.06 16.29
N PRO A 19 -4.64 -29.66 16.29
CA PRO A 19 -4.30 -28.26 16.38
C PRO A 19 -5.01 -27.56 15.22
N THR A 20 -5.92 -26.64 15.54
CA THR A 20 -6.53 -25.77 14.55
C THR A 20 -5.40 -24.85 14.06
N SER A 21 -4.67 -25.30 13.05
CA SER A 21 -3.72 -24.46 12.32
C SER A 21 -4.51 -23.29 11.76
N THR A 22 -4.49 -22.17 12.46
CA THR A 22 -5.04 -20.92 11.96
C THR A 22 -4.02 -20.48 10.91
N SER A 23 -4.30 -20.79 9.64
CA SER A 23 -3.42 -20.39 8.55
C SER A 23 -3.31 -18.87 8.54
N GLU A 24 -2.10 -18.34 8.72
CA GLU A 24 -1.85 -16.91 8.60
C GLU A 24 -2.30 -16.43 7.21
N VAL A 25 -3.15 -15.40 7.17
CA VAL A 25 -3.63 -14.83 5.92
C VAL A 25 -2.75 -13.65 5.56
N LYS A 26 -1.91 -13.80 4.52
CA LYS A 26 -1.14 -12.71 3.93
C LYS A 26 -1.66 -12.41 2.53
N GLN A 27 -2.13 -11.18 2.31
CA GLN A 27 -2.55 -10.68 1.00
C GLN A 27 -1.78 -9.40 0.68
N GLU A 28 -1.26 -9.31 -0.53
CA GLU A 28 -0.46 -8.17 -0.98
C GLU A 28 -0.92 -7.75 -2.37
N SER A 29 -1.03 -6.45 -2.62
CA SER A 29 -1.19 -5.90 -3.96
C SER A 29 -0.30 -4.69 -4.15
N TRP A 30 0.36 -4.63 -5.31
CA TRP A 30 1.25 -3.56 -5.72
C TRP A 30 0.74 -2.92 -7.00
N SER A 31 0.72 -1.59 -7.04
CA SER A 31 0.41 -0.81 -8.23
C SER A 31 1.44 0.31 -8.33
N ASP A 32 2.17 0.34 -9.44
CA ASP A 32 3.11 1.42 -9.76
C ASP A 32 2.63 2.08 -11.04
N ASN A 33 2.19 3.32 -10.90
CA ASN A 33 1.74 4.15 -12.00
C ASN A 33 2.78 5.22 -12.27
N HIS A 34 3.49 5.04 -13.37
CA HIS A 34 4.30 6.10 -13.96
C HIS A 34 3.35 7.04 -14.70
N GLY A 35 2.92 8.08 -14.00
CA GLY A 35 2.13 9.15 -14.60
C GLY A 35 2.90 9.77 -15.79
N PRO A 36 2.18 10.33 -16.77
CA PRO A 36 2.80 10.80 -18.00
C PRO A 36 3.83 11.89 -17.68
N CYS A 37 5.03 11.72 -18.23
CA CYS A 37 5.96 12.83 -18.37
C CYS A 37 5.48 13.69 -19.55
N SER A 38 5.10 14.93 -19.28
CA SER A 38 4.68 15.89 -20.28
C SER A 38 5.67 17.03 -20.38
N SER A 39 5.93 17.48 -21.60
CA SER A 39 6.79 18.63 -21.86
C SER A 39 6.02 19.67 -22.67
N TYR A 40 6.16 20.93 -22.29
CA TYR A 40 5.58 22.07 -22.97
C TYR A 40 6.67 23.11 -23.19
N SER A 41 6.70 23.70 -24.40
CA SER A 41 7.61 24.79 -24.71
C SER A 41 6.84 25.98 -25.25
N SER A 42 7.22 27.18 -24.84
CA SER A 42 6.69 28.45 -25.33
C SER A 42 7.81 29.41 -25.72
N ASP A 43 7.51 30.32 -26.63
CA ASP A 43 8.35 31.46 -26.96
C ASP A 43 7.49 32.72 -26.78
N VAL A 44 7.89 33.56 -25.83
CA VAL A 44 7.22 34.83 -25.56
C VAL A 44 8.27 35.92 -25.62
N ASN A 45 8.13 36.83 -26.58
CA ASN A 45 9.07 37.94 -26.80
C ASN A 45 10.54 37.48 -26.96
N GLY A 46 10.77 36.32 -27.61
CA GLY A 46 12.11 35.77 -27.83
C GLY A 46 12.69 35.04 -26.63
N VAL A 47 11.96 34.95 -25.51
CA VAL A 47 12.32 34.13 -24.36
C VAL A 47 11.69 32.76 -24.52
N LYS A 48 12.53 31.76 -24.77
CA LYS A 48 12.11 30.35 -24.82
C LYS A 48 11.97 29.81 -23.40
N THR A 49 10.78 29.32 -23.08
CA THR A 49 10.50 28.61 -21.83
C THR A 49 10.19 27.16 -22.16
N SER A 50 10.81 26.23 -21.44
CA SER A 50 10.49 24.80 -21.49
C SER A 50 10.08 24.34 -20.09
N VAL A 51 8.98 23.61 -19.99
CA VAL A 51 8.45 23.03 -18.77
C VAL A 51 8.33 21.53 -18.98
N ASN A 52 8.98 20.74 -18.14
CA ASN A 52 8.85 19.29 -18.11
C ASN A 52 8.25 18.86 -16.77
N THR A 53 7.13 18.13 -16.81
CA THR A 53 6.45 17.62 -15.61
C THR A 53 6.38 16.11 -15.66
N CYS A 54 6.90 15.43 -14.65
CA CYS A 54 6.78 13.99 -14.48
C CYS A 54 6.09 13.69 -13.14
N THR A 55 5.24 12.66 -13.13
CA THR A 55 4.56 12.20 -11.92
C THR A 55 4.76 10.70 -11.75
N ARG A 56 4.91 10.24 -10.51
CA ARG A 56 4.91 8.81 -10.18
C ARG A 56 4.07 8.59 -8.94
N GLU A 57 3.21 7.59 -9.03
CA GLU A 57 2.32 7.18 -7.96
C GLU A 57 2.48 5.69 -7.71
N VAL A 58 2.79 5.30 -6.47
CA VAL A 58 2.87 3.89 -6.09
C VAL A 58 1.89 3.63 -4.97
N THR A 59 1.13 2.54 -5.08
CA THR A 59 0.25 2.05 -4.02
C THR A 59 0.62 0.63 -3.66
N TRP A 60 0.83 0.39 -2.38
CA TRP A 60 1.09 -0.92 -1.82
C TRP A 60 0.06 -1.21 -0.72
N LYS A 61 -0.74 -2.25 -0.92
CA LYS A 61 -1.68 -2.73 0.08
C LYS A 61 -1.17 -4.03 0.64
N LEU A 62 -1.06 -4.10 1.96
CA LEU A 62 -0.67 -5.30 2.69
C LEU A 62 -1.73 -5.60 3.74
N ARG A 63 -2.28 -6.81 3.70
CA ARG A 63 -3.10 -7.39 4.76
C ARG A 63 -2.36 -8.58 5.36
N HIS A 64 -2.23 -8.58 6.67
CA HIS A 64 -1.70 -9.68 7.46
C HIS A 64 -2.67 -9.94 8.61
N ASN A 65 -3.43 -11.03 8.51
CA ASN A 65 -4.57 -11.31 9.38
C ASN A 65 -5.57 -10.13 9.40
N ASP A 66 -5.85 -9.57 10.58
CA ASP A 66 -6.77 -8.44 10.76
C ASP A 66 -6.12 -7.07 10.46
N ASP A 67 -4.78 -7.02 10.38
CA ASP A 67 -4.07 -5.78 10.09
C ASP A 67 -4.01 -5.52 8.59
N CYS A 68 -4.54 -4.40 8.15
CA CYS A 68 -4.55 -3.99 6.75
C CYS A 68 -4.09 -2.55 6.61
N ASN A 69 -3.05 -2.31 5.80
CA ASN A 69 -2.54 -0.98 5.50
C ASN A 69 -2.46 -0.75 3.99
N ILE A 70 -2.70 0.49 3.60
CA ILE A 70 -2.48 1.02 2.26
C ILE A 70 -1.40 2.09 2.37
N SER A 71 -0.25 1.82 1.78
CA SER A 71 0.84 2.76 1.63
C SER A 71 0.78 3.42 0.27
N THR A 72 0.94 4.74 0.21
CA THR A 72 0.98 5.48 -1.07
C THR A 72 2.24 6.31 -1.16
N TYR A 73 2.84 6.37 -2.33
CA TYR A 73 3.95 7.25 -2.70
C TYR A 73 3.45 8.17 -3.81
N TYR A 74 3.74 9.47 -3.69
CA TYR A 74 3.50 10.44 -4.75
C TYR A 74 4.74 11.32 -4.91
N LYS A 75 5.27 11.41 -6.13
CA LYS A 75 6.34 12.35 -6.47
C LYS A 75 6.04 13.04 -7.78
N LYS A 76 6.08 14.38 -7.75
CA LYS A 76 5.96 15.23 -8.93
C LYS A 76 7.26 16.00 -9.09
N THR A 77 7.83 15.94 -10.28
CA THR A 77 9.03 16.72 -10.64
C THR A 77 8.67 17.65 -11.78
N VAL A 78 8.94 18.94 -11.60
CA VAL A 78 8.76 20.01 -12.58
C VAL A 78 10.12 20.67 -12.83
N THR A 79 10.58 20.60 -14.06
CA THR A 79 11.80 21.29 -14.51
C THR A 79 11.38 22.42 -15.43
N ILE A 80 11.81 23.65 -15.13
CA ILE A 80 11.53 24.82 -15.95
C ILE A 80 12.87 25.41 -16.44
N VAL A 81 12.96 25.75 -17.71
CA VAL A 81 14.12 26.42 -18.31
C VAL A 81 13.63 27.67 -19.04
N PRO A 82 14.10 28.89 -18.69
CA PRO A 82 14.99 29.20 -17.57
C PRO A 82 14.32 28.93 -16.20
N GLU A 83 15.15 28.65 -15.19
CA GLU A 83 14.69 28.15 -13.89
C GLU A 83 13.84 29.18 -13.14
N THR A 84 12.56 28.85 -12.96
CA THR A 84 11.57 29.73 -12.29
C THR A 84 10.59 28.96 -11.39
N SER A 85 10.76 27.65 -11.22
CA SER A 85 9.79 26.82 -10.48
C SER A 85 9.77 27.19 -8.99
N THR A 86 8.56 27.44 -8.46
CA THR A 86 8.30 27.69 -7.04
C THR A 86 7.46 26.58 -6.41
N GLU A 87 7.31 25.42 -7.08
CA GLU A 87 6.50 24.32 -6.54
C GLU A 87 7.11 23.79 -5.22
N PRO A 88 6.38 23.89 -4.08
CA PRO A 88 6.94 23.65 -2.75
C PRO A 88 7.36 22.20 -2.50
N PHE A 89 6.80 21.24 -3.24
CA PHE A 89 7.14 19.81 -3.15
C PHE A 89 7.81 19.27 -4.41
N ASN A 90 8.40 20.15 -5.22
CA ASN A 90 9.05 19.75 -6.47
C ASN A 90 10.16 18.72 -6.22
N GLY A 91 9.99 17.51 -6.76
CA GLY A 91 10.94 16.41 -6.61
C GLY A 91 10.97 15.77 -5.23
N VAL A 92 10.12 16.21 -4.29
CA VAL A 92 10.03 15.66 -2.93
C VAL A 92 8.89 14.64 -2.87
N ALA A 93 9.22 13.41 -2.48
CA ALA A 93 8.21 12.37 -2.31
C ALA A 93 7.28 12.66 -1.12
N GLN A 94 5.99 12.41 -1.31
CA GLN A 94 4.95 12.51 -0.30
C GLN A 94 4.37 11.12 -0.08
N CYS A 95 4.48 10.62 1.15
CA CYS A 95 4.09 9.25 1.47
C CYS A 95 2.99 9.18 2.53
N THR A 96 2.14 8.17 2.42
CA THR A 96 1.11 7.88 3.43
C THR A 96 1.12 6.39 3.78
N LYS A 97 0.63 6.07 4.98
CA LYS A 97 0.36 4.69 5.42
C LYS A 97 -0.91 4.69 6.25
N THR A 98 -1.98 4.19 5.65
CA THR A 98 -3.33 4.36 6.17
C THR A 98 -3.97 2.98 6.37
N PRO A 99 -4.60 2.70 7.53
CA PRO A 99 -5.39 1.49 7.69
C PRO A 99 -6.45 1.38 6.60
N CYS A 100 -6.75 0.17 6.10
CA CYS A 100 -7.65 0.00 4.96
C CYS A 100 -9.08 0.52 5.19
N ASP A 101 -9.52 0.57 6.45
CA ASP A 101 -10.86 1.01 6.83
C ASP A 101 -10.89 2.50 7.24
N ALA A 102 -9.74 3.18 7.22
CA ALA A 102 -9.65 4.61 7.49
C ALA A 102 -9.89 5.44 6.23
N THR A 103 -10.66 6.52 6.36
CA THR A 103 -10.97 7.45 5.28
C THR A 103 -9.95 8.58 5.15
N GLU A 104 -9.32 8.97 6.26
CA GLU A 104 -8.30 10.00 6.31
C GLU A 104 -6.91 9.42 6.03
N LYS A 105 -6.19 10.03 5.10
CA LYS A 105 -4.82 9.63 4.78
C LYS A 105 -3.86 10.09 5.88
N ILE A 106 -3.04 9.17 6.36
CA ILE A 106 -2.02 9.45 7.38
C ILE A 106 -0.67 9.64 6.69
N THR A 107 -0.19 10.89 6.64
CA THR A 107 1.14 11.20 6.10
C THR A 107 2.22 10.71 7.04
N VAL A 108 3.20 10.01 6.48
CA VAL A 108 4.39 9.50 7.17
C VAL A 108 5.60 9.63 6.23
N ASP A 109 6.81 9.45 6.75
CA ASP A 109 7.98 9.33 5.89
C ASP A 109 7.90 8.05 5.03
N CYS A 110 8.55 8.07 3.85
CA CYS A 110 8.45 6.98 2.89
C CYS A 110 9.07 5.66 3.39
N ALA A 111 10.05 5.73 4.29
CA ALA A 111 10.63 4.52 4.90
C ALA A 111 9.64 3.86 5.86
N THR A 112 8.89 4.63 6.65
CA THR A 112 7.79 4.12 7.48
C THR A 112 6.64 3.56 6.64
N ALA A 113 6.31 4.21 5.52
CA ALA A 113 5.25 3.78 4.63
C ALA A 113 5.55 2.44 3.95
N PHE A 114 6.74 2.29 3.36
CA PHE A 114 7.07 1.15 2.49
C PHE A 114 8.08 0.17 3.07
N GLY A 115 8.83 0.54 4.11
CA GLY A 115 9.89 -0.29 4.67
C GLY A 115 10.88 -0.74 3.59
N GLU A 116 11.15 -2.04 3.54
CA GLU A 116 12.04 -2.66 2.54
C GLU A 116 11.58 -2.42 1.08
N LYS A 117 10.28 -2.24 0.85
CA LYS A 117 9.74 -1.98 -0.49
C LYS A 117 10.11 -0.60 -1.04
N LEU A 118 10.60 0.33 -0.20
CA LEU A 118 11.00 1.66 -0.66
C LEU A 118 12.08 1.59 -1.75
N SER A 119 13.00 0.62 -1.65
CA SER A 119 14.05 0.35 -2.64
C SER A 119 13.54 -0.05 -4.03
N GLN A 120 12.26 -0.41 -4.16
CA GLN A 120 11.64 -0.72 -5.45
C GLN A 120 11.05 0.54 -6.11
N ILE A 121 10.97 1.63 -5.36
CA ILE A 121 10.45 2.92 -5.79
C ILE A 121 11.59 3.88 -6.11
N GLU A 122 12.63 3.97 -5.28
CA GLU A 122 13.73 4.94 -5.41
C GLU A 122 15.01 4.40 -6.05
#